data_AF-A0A924MRI5-F1
#
_entry.id   AF-A0A924MRI5-F1
#
_cell.length_a   1.000
_cell.length_b   1.000
_cell.length_c   1.000
_cell.angle_alpha   90.00
_cell.angle_beta   90.00
_cell.angle_gamma   90.00
#
_symmetry.space_group_name_H-M   'P 1'
#
loop_
_entity.id
_entity.type
_entity.pdbx_description
1 polymer ?
#
loop_
_entity_poly.entity_id
_entity_poly.type
_entity_poly.pdbx_seq_one_letter_code
_entity_poly.pdbx_strand_id
1 'polypeptide(L)'
;MILSWLRRWAVSGLVAGAAVLGWAPAAQAGAQIEEPLADSVRTALSAAIAQSAPPPELRFDNIDQRLAYLRWLGAMSERLKKSKSEGHERIEFLQTLWYESRRAGLEPALVLGLVQVESGFRKYAISSVGARGYT
;
A
#
# COMPACT_ATOMS: atom_id res chain seq x y z
N MET A 1 2.97 57.49 22.62
CA MET A 1 4.00 57.37 21.55
C MET A 1 4.84 56.08 21.60
N ILE A 2 4.51 55.09 22.47
CA ILE A 2 5.31 53.86 22.68
C ILE A 2 4.67 52.61 22.04
N LEU A 3 3.36 52.64 21.74
CA LEU A 3 2.61 51.49 21.22
C LEU A 3 2.84 51.18 19.72
N SER A 4 3.41 52.12 18.94
CA SER A 4 3.65 51.93 17.49
C SER A 4 4.95 51.19 17.18
N TRP A 5 5.89 51.16 18.13
CA TRP A 5 7.18 50.47 17.96
C TRP A 5 7.04 48.95 18.16
N LEU A 6 6.30 48.49 19.17
CA LEU A 6 6.09 47.04 19.41
C LEU A 6 5.41 46.33 18.22
N ARG A 7 4.46 47.01 17.56
CA ARG A 7 3.69 46.44 16.45
C ARG A 7 4.51 46.26 15.16
N ARG A 8 5.55 47.07 14.96
CA ARG A 8 6.47 46.94 13.82
C ARG A 8 7.41 45.75 13.97
N TRP A 9 7.89 45.46 15.18
CA TRP A 9 8.79 44.34 15.44
C TRP A 9 8.06 42.99 15.37
N ALA A 10 6.81 42.94 15.84
CA ALA A 10 5.97 41.75 15.74
C ALA A 10 5.63 41.38 14.27
N VAL A 11 5.37 42.37 13.41
CA VAL A 11 5.10 42.13 11.99
C VAL A 11 6.38 41.71 11.25
N SER A 12 7.53 42.31 11.57
CA SER A 12 8.82 41.91 10.96
C SER A 12 9.25 40.48 11.34
N GLY A 13 9.01 40.04 12.58
CA GLY A 13 9.30 38.67 12.99
C GLY A 13 8.42 37.61 12.32
N LEU A 14 7.15 37.94 12.06
CA LEU A 14 6.18 37.04 11.42
C LEU A 14 6.46 36.88 9.91
N VAL A 15 6.91 37.95 9.24
CA VAL A 15 7.33 37.90 7.83
C VAL A 15 8.65 37.13 7.67
N ALA A 16 9.61 37.31 8.59
CA ALA A 16 10.87 36.56 8.58
C ALA A 16 10.65 35.06 8.83
N GLY A 17 9.76 34.68 9.75
CA GLY A 17 9.41 33.28 10.02
C GLY A 17 8.68 32.60 8.84
N ALA A 18 7.80 33.33 8.14
CA ALA A 18 7.11 32.82 6.95
C ALA A 18 8.07 32.63 5.76
N ALA A 19 9.08 33.50 5.60
CA ALA A 19 10.09 33.37 4.55
C ALA A 19 11.01 32.15 4.74
N VAL A 20 11.29 31.75 5.99
CA VAL A 20 12.11 30.55 6.29
C VAL A 20 11.35 29.25 6.02
N LEU A 21 10.03 29.21 6.24
CA LEU A 21 9.20 28.03 5.93
C LEU A 21 8.93 27.84 4.43
N GLY A 22 8.96 28.93 3.65
CA GLY A 22 8.81 28.87 2.19
C GLY A 22 10.05 28.38 1.44
N TRP A 23 11.20 28.29 2.12
CA TRP A 23 12.49 27.95 1.51
C TRP A 23 12.99 26.54 1.84
N ALA A 24 12.14 25.68 2.40
CA ALA A 24 12.47 24.27 2.51
C ALA A 24 12.64 23.72 1.08
N PRO A 25 13.84 23.23 0.71
CA PRO A 25 13.99 22.57 -0.58
C PRO A 25 13.02 21.39 -0.63
N ALA A 26 12.27 21.27 -1.72
CA ALA A 26 11.47 20.09 -1.96
C ALA A 26 12.41 18.88 -1.88
N ALA A 27 12.15 17.98 -0.93
CA ALA A 27 12.88 16.74 -0.80
C ALA A 27 12.50 15.86 -2.00
N GLN A 28 13.32 15.92 -3.05
CA GLN A 28 13.21 15.05 -4.20
C GLN A 28 13.72 13.67 -3.78
N ALA A 29 12.79 12.76 -3.45
CA ALA A 29 13.10 11.34 -3.39
C ALA A 29 13.59 10.93 -4.78
N GLY A 30 14.91 10.73 -4.91
CA GLY A 30 15.52 10.33 -6.17
C GLY A 30 14.98 8.98 -6.65
N ALA A 31 15.04 8.74 -7.96
CA ALA A 31 14.78 7.41 -8.51
C ALA A 31 15.85 6.45 -7.95
N GLN A 32 15.47 5.67 -6.94
CA GLN A 32 16.33 4.62 -6.40
C GLN A 32 16.54 3.58 -7.51
N ILE A 33 17.74 3.56 -8.07
CA ILE A 33 18.13 2.54 -9.04
C ILE A 33 18.50 1.31 -8.23
N GLU A 34 17.73 0.23 -8.37
CA GLU A 34 18.08 -1.07 -7.80
C GLU A 34 19.41 -1.55 -8.39
N GLU A 35 20.36 -1.92 -7.54
CA GLU A 35 21.61 -2.54 -7.99
C GLU A 35 21.29 -3.95 -8.56
N PRO A 36 21.80 -4.33 -9.75
CA PRO A 36 21.48 -5.62 -10.33
C PRO A 36 21.94 -6.77 -9.43
N LEU A 37 21.00 -7.57 -8.95
CA LEU A 37 21.31 -8.84 -8.28
C LEU A 37 22.17 -9.71 -9.19
N ALA A 38 23.24 -10.30 -8.63
CA ALA A 38 24.05 -11.30 -9.33
C ALA A 38 23.17 -12.46 -9.81
N ASP A 39 23.47 -13.03 -10.97
CA ASP A 39 22.63 -14.05 -11.62
C ASP A 39 22.37 -15.27 -10.73
N SER A 40 23.35 -15.66 -9.91
CA SER A 40 23.20 -16.72 -8.92
C SER A 40 22.15 -16.39 -7.85
N VAL A 41 22.12 -15.16 -7.37
CA VAL A 41 21.15 -14.68 -6.38
C VAL A 41 19.76 -14.56 -7.01
N ARG A 42 19.68 -14.06 -8.25
CA ARG A 42 18.43 -14.01 -9.02
C ARG A 42 17.83 -15.40 -9.20
N THR A 43 18.62 -16.36 -9.65
CA THR A 43 18.16 -17.74 -9.87
C THR A 43 17.78 -18.43 -8.55
N ALA A 44 18.59 -18.27 -7.49
CA ALA A 44 18.28 -18.84 -6.18
C ALA A 44 16.98 -18.25 -5.60
N LEU A 45 16.78 -16.93 -5.72
CA LEU A 45 15.56 -16.27 -5.27
C LEU A 45 14.34 -16.66 -6.12
N SER A 46 14.46 -16.71 -7.45
CA SER A 46 13.39 -17.20 -8.32
C SER A 46 13.01 -18.64 -8.04
N ALA A 47 13.99 -19.52 -7.78
CA ALA A 47 13.74 -20.89 -7.37
C ALA A 47 13.03 -20.95 -6.01
N ALA A 48 13.47 -20.17 -5.03
CA ALA A 48 12.84 -20.11 -3.71
C ALA A 48 11.38 -19.60 -3.77
N ILE A 49 11.09 -18.60 -4.62
CA ILE A 49 9.73 -18.09 -4.86
C ILE A 49 8.87 -19.13 -5.59
N ALA A 50 9.41 -19.80 -6.61
CA ALA A 50 8.70 -20.86 -7.34
C ALA A 50 8.43 -22.09 -6.45
N GLN A 51 9.27 -22.31 -5.44
CA GLN A 51 9.10 -23.34 -4.42
C GLN A 51 8.19 -22.90 -3.26
N SER A 52 7.69 -21.66 -3.27
CA SER A 52 6.92 -21.10 -2.15
C SER A 52 5.62 -21.87 -1.90
N ALA A 53 5.24 -21.86 -0.63
CA ALA A 53 4.37 -22.80 0.05
C ALA A 53 3.01 -23.10 -0.64
N PRO A 54 2.40 -24.27 -0.34
CA PRO A 54 1.03 -24.57 -0.76
C PRO A 54 0.07 -23.40 -0.48
N PRO A 55 -1.02 -23.29 -1.25
CA PRO A 55 -1.96 -22.17 -1.15
C PRO A 55 -2.34 -21.89 0.31
N PRO A 56 -2.46 -20.62 0.72
CA PRO A 56 -2.73 -20.27 2.10
C PRO A 56 -4.00 -20.98 2.60
N GLU A 57 -3.83 -21.91 3.54
CA GLU A 57 -4.96 -22.59 4.17
C GLU A 57 -5.69 -21.62 5.10
N LEU A 58 -6.92 -21.26 4.75
CA LEU A 58 -7.78 -20.48 5.63
C LEU A 58 -8.25 -21.34 6.80
N ARG A 59 -7.70 -21.06 7.98
CA ARG A 59 -8.11 -21.67 9.25
C ARG A 59 -8.99 -20.69 10.01
N PHE A 60 -10.07 -21.21 10.59
CA PHE A 60 -11.00 -20.44 11.43
C PHE A 60 -11.13 -21.16 12.76
N ASP A 61 -11.01 -20.42 13.86
CA ASP A 61 -11.10 -20.99 15.21
C ASP A 61 -12.55 -21.34 15.57
N ASN A 62 -13.51 -20.64 14.96
CA ASN A 62 -14.93 -20.84 15.20
C ASN A 62 -15.81 -20.53 13.97
N ILE A 63 -17.08 -20.92 14.07
CA ILE A 63 -18.07 -20.77 13.01
C ILE A 63 -18.36 -19.29 12.71
N ASP A 64 -18.36 -18.42 13.72
CA ASP A 64 -18.67 -17.00 13.56
C ASP A 64 -17.60 -16.28 12.72
N GLN A 65 -16.32 -16.59 12.94
CA GLN A 65 -15.22 -16.08 12.12
C GLN A 65 -15.36 -16.53 10.67
N ARG A 66 -15.74 -17.79 10.44
CA ARG A 66 -15.98 -18.32 9.09
C ARG A 66 -17.16 -17.62 8.42
N LEU A 67 -18.25 -17.37 9.15
CA LEU A 67 -19.39 -16.62 8.62
C LEU A 67 -19.01 -15.16 8.29
N ALA A 68 -18.24 -14.50 9.16
CA ALA A 68 -17.76 -13.14 8.93
C ALA A 68 -16.91 -13.07 7.65
N TYR A 69 -16.01 -14.02 7.48
CA TYR A 69 -15.21 -14.16 6.26
C TYR A 69 -16.08 -14.37 5.02
N LEU A 70 -17.04 -15.30 5.04
CA LEU A 70 -17.90 -15.58 3.89
C LEU A 70 -18.77 -14.37 3.50
N ARG A 71 -19.32 -13.65 4.50
CA ARG A 71 -20.06 -12.40 4.27
C ARG A 71 -19.18 -11.33 3.64
N TRP A 72 -17.97 -11.17 4.17
CA TRP A 72 -16.98 -10.24 3.62
C TRP A 72 -16.58 -10.60 2.19
N LEU A 73 -16.29 -11.88 1.93
CA LEU A 73 -15.88 -12.38 0.62
C LEU A 73 -16.96 -12.13 -0.43
N GLY A 74 -18.22 -12.43 -0.11
CA GLY A 74 -19.35 -12.15 -1.00
C GLY A 74 -19.49 -10.66 -1.29
N ALA A 75 -19.48 -9.82 -0.25
CA ALA A 75 -19.62 -8.38 -0.39
C ALA A 75 -18.47 -7.74 -1.21
N MET A 76 -17.21 -8.14 -0.96
CA MET A 76 -16.06 -7.59 -1.67
C MET A 76 -15.96 -8.13 -3.10
N SER A 77 -16.28 -9.41 -3.32
CA SER A 77 -16.29 -10.00 -4.67
C SER A 77 -17.29 -9.27 -5.58
N GLU A 78 -18.47 -8.93 -5.08
CA GLU A 78 -19.44 -8.12 -5.83
C GLU A 78 -18.90 -6.72 -6.17
N ARG A 79 -18.29 -6.03 -5.19
CA ARG A 79 -17.72 -4.68 -5.39
C ARG A 79 -16.58 -4.67 -6.41
N LEU A 80 -15.77 -5.72 -6.43
CA LEU A 80 -14.59 -5.83 -7.29
C LEU A 80 -14.90 -6.28 -8.72
N LYS A 81 -16.14 -6.65 -9.07
CA LYS A 81 -16.51 -7.10 -10.43
C LYS A 81 -16.06 -6.16 -11.55
N LYS A 82 -16.08 -4.84 -11.32
CA LYS A 82 -15.67 -3.84 -12.32
C LYS A 82 -14.15 -3.80 -12.52
N SER A 83 -13.37 -4.01 -11.47
CA SER A 83 -11.90 -3.95 -11.52
C SER A 83 -11.25 -5.32 -11.77
N LYS A 84 -11.97 -6.40 -11.45
CA LYS A 84 -11.59 -7.80 -11.65
C LYS A 84 -12.77 -8.60 -12.17
N SER A 85 -12.92 -8.72 -13.49
CA SER A 85 -14.04 -9.44 -14.10
C SER A 85 -13.99 -10.94 -13.80
N GLU A 86 -12.81 -11.55 -13.90
CA GLU A 86 -12.62 -12.99 -13.72
C GLU A 86 -12.95 -13.42 -12.29
N GLY A 87 -13.99 -14.25 -12.16
CA GLY A 87 -14.54 -14.66 -10.88
C GLY A 87 -13.55 -15.42 -10.02
N HIS A 88 -12.84 -16.37 -10.62
CA HIS A 88 -11.87 -17.21 -9.93
C HIS A 88 -10.69 -16.37 -9.39
N GLU A 89 -10.05 -15.57 -10.25
CA GLU A 89 -8.93 -14.71 -9.84
C GLU A 89 -9.33 -13.70 -8.74
N ARG A 90 -10.55 -13.18 -8.80
CA ARG A 90 -11.07 -12.25 -7.78
C ARG A 90 -11.23 -12.93 -6.43
N ILE A 91 -11.71 -14.18 -6.41
CA ILE A 91 -11.85 -14.95 -5.16
C ILE A 91 -10.47 -15.33 -4.62
N GLU A 92 -9.55 -15.79 -5.46
CA GLU A 92 -8.17 -16.10 -5.05
C GLU A 92 -7.45 -14.87 -4.49
N PHE A 93 -7.61 -13.71 -5.16
CA PHE A 93 -7.09 -12.44 -4.68
C PHE A 93 -7.64 -12.10 -3.28
N LEU A 94 -8.97 -12.16 -3.10
CA LEU A 94 -9.60 -11.82 -1.82
C LEU A 94 -9.23 -12.82 -0.70
N GLN A 95 -9.09 -14.10 -1.02
CA GLN A 95 -8.59 -15.14 -0.10
C GLN A 95 -7.19 -14.82 0.39
N THR A 96 -6.29 -14.55 -0.55
CA THR A 96 -4.88 -14.22 -0.28
C THR A 96 -4.78 -12.94 0.54
N LEU A 97 -5.50 -11.89 0.13
CA LEU A 97 -5.52 -10.61 0.84
C LEU A 97 -6.03 -10.79 2.27
N TRP A 98 -7.11 -11.53 2.48
CA TRP A 98 -7.63 -11.80 3.82
C TRP A 98 -6.60 -12.54 4.68
N TYR A 99 -5.99 -13.59 4.13
CA TYR A 99 -4.97 -14.38 4.82
C TYR A 99 -3.77 -13.52 5.23
N GLU A 100 -3.15 -12.82 4.29
CA GLU A 100 -1.95 -12.01 4.57
C GLU A 100 -2.26 -10.83 5.49
N SER A 101 -3.43 -10.20 5.35
CA SER A 101 -3.86 -9.13 6.27
C SER A 101 -3.96 -9.67 7.69
N ARG A 102 -4.64 -10.80 7.90
CA ARG A 102 -4.80 -11.41 9.22
C ARG A 102 -3.47 -11.86 9.82
N ARG A 103 -2.60 -12.47 9.01
CA ARG A 103 -1.26 -12.90 9.42
C ARG A 103 -0.41 -11.71 9.87
N ALA A 104 -0.51 -10.57 9.19
CA ALA A 104 0.20 -9.34 9.53
C ALA A 104 -0.48 -8.52 10.66
N GLY A 105 -1.63 -8.96 11.18
CA GLY A 105 -2.40 -8.20 12.16
C GLY A 105 -3.05 -6.92 11.60
N LEU A 106 -3.22 -6.85 10.28
CA LEU A 106 -3.81 -5.71 9.56
C LEU A 106 -5.30 -5.93 9.27
N GLU A 107 -6.02 -4.82 9.14
CA GLU A 107 -7.43 -4.81 8.80
C GLU A 107 -7.60 -4.99 7.27
N PRO A 108 -8.41 -5.96 6.79
CA PRO A 108 -8.53 -6.25 5.37
C PRO A 108 -9.03 -5.08 4.51
N ALA A 109 -9.89 -4.19 5.03
CA ALA A 109 -10.33 -3.04 4.26
C ALA A 109 -9.21 -2.00 4.06
N LEU A 110 -8.34 -1.80 5.06
CA LEU A 110 -7.13 -0.99 4.93
C LEU A 110 -6.21 -1.52 3.81
N VAL A 111 -5.95 -2.83 3.78
CA VAL A 111 -5.11 -3.44 2.74
C VAL A 111 -5.76 -3.34 1.36
N LEU A 112 -7.08 -3.59 1.26
CA LEU A 112 -7.83 -3.38 0.01
C LEU A 112 -7.74 -1.93 -0.48
N GLY A 113 -7.87 -0.96 0.41
CA GLY A 113 -7.76 0.47 0.09
C GLY A 113 -6.38 0.84 -0.43
N LEU A 114 -5.32 0.31 0.19
CA LEU A 114 -3.95 0.50 -0.27
C LEU A 114 -3.76 -0.07 -1.68
N VAL A 115 -4.19 -1.32 -1.91
CA VAL A 115 -4.09 -1.96 -3.23
C VAL A 115 -4.85 -1.17 -4.29
N GLN A 116 -6.01 -0.62 -3.94
CA GLN A 116 -6.80 0.23 -4.83
C GLN A 116 -6.05 1.50 -5.25
N VAL A 117 -5.43 2.20 -4.30
CA VAL A 117 -4.73 3.47 -4.57
C VAL A 117 -3.43 3.23 -5.34
N GLU A 118 -2.66 2.22 -4.96
CA GLU A 118 -1.35 1.94 -5.56
C GLU A 118 -1.45 1.29 -6.95
N SER A 119 -2.41 0.38 -7.15
CA SER A 119 -2.45 -0.44 -8.36
C SER A 119 -3.79 -0.43 -9.10
N GLY A 120 -4.87 0.02 -8.45
CA GLY A 120 -6.24 -0.13 -8.96
C GLY A 120 -6.64 -1.58 -9.20
N PHE A 121 -6.12 -2.52 -8.39
CA PHE A 121 -6.34 -3.97 -8.52
C PHE A 121 -5.80 -4.59 -9.82
N ARG A 122 -4.81 -3.94 -10.46
CA ARG A 122 -4.07 -4.52 -11.59
C ARG A 122 -2.84 -5.28 -11.10
N LYS A 123 -2.82 -6.60 -11.35
CA LYS A 123 -1.71 -7.50 -10.99
C LYS A 123 -0.36 -7.05 -11.59
N TYR A 124 -0.40 -6.57 -12.83
CA TYR A 124 0.77 -6.11 -13.58
C TYR A 124 0.89 -4.59 -13.67
N ALA A 125 0.37 -3.84 -12.68
CA ALA A 125 0.67 -2.41 -12.61
C ALA A 125 2.19 -2.23 -12.47
N ILE A 126 2.80 -1.44 -13.35
CA ILE A 126 4.20 -1.03 -13.23
C ILE A 126 4.16 0.48 -13.02
N SER A 127 4.60 0.95 -11.85
CA SER A 127 4.73 2.39 -11.61
C SER A 127 5.92 2.97 -12.38
N SER A 128 5.95 4.29 -12.58
CA SER A 128 7.08 4.99 -13.22
C SER A 128 8.42 4.81 -12.50
N VAL A 129 8.38 4.38 -11.23
CA VAL A 129 9.56 4.08 -10.39
C VAL A 129 9.80 2.58 -10.20
N GLY A 130 9.13 1.71 -10.96
CA GLY A 130 9.42 0.27 -11.00
C GLY A 130 8.66 -0.60 -9.99
N ALA A 131 7.81 -0.02 -9.12
CA ALA A 131 6.92 -0.82 -8.27
C ALA A 131 6.01 -1.70 -9.13
N ARG A 132 6.01 -3.01 -8.86
CA ARG A 132 5.13 -4.01 -9.50
C ARG A 132 3.87 -4.17 -8.65
N GLY A 133 2.73 -4.40 -9.31
CA GLY A 133 1.41 -4.52 -8.70
C GLY A 133 1.33 -5.60 -7.63
N TYR A 134 0.17 -5.74 -6.99
CA TYR A 134 0.00 -6.74 -5.93
C TYR A 134 0.17 -8.15 -6.54
N THR A 135 1.21 -8.86 -6.09
CA THR A 135 1.45 -10.29 -6.35
C THR A 135 1.01 -11.11 -5.18
#